data_AF-A0A2A3T654-F1
#
_entry.id   AF-A0A2A3T654-F1
#
_cell.length_a   1.000
_cell.length_b   1.000
_cell.length_c   1.000
_cell.angle_alpha   90.00
_cell.angle_beta   90.00
_cell.angle_gamma   90.00
#
_symmetry.space_group_name_H-M   'P 1'
#
loop_
_entity.id
_entity.type
_entity.pdbx_description
1 polymer ?
#
loop_
_entity_poly.entity_id
_entity_poly.type
_entity_poly.pdbx_seq_one_letter_code
_entity_poly.pdbx_strand_id
1 'polypeptide(L)'
;MEEMKDSKKYGLMFLFIFIAAFIIMATLLFPFWNLIREDVYEEVEIMGKWSTWYGTMCSVDTSDNIPKTIDNCDKEIGDIVTIKYGKDLAYAEIVNP
;
A
#
# COMPACT_ATOMS: atom_id res chain seq x y z
N MET A 1 10.75 49.03 -19.94
CA MET A 1 10.52 47.95 -18.95
C MET A 1 9.35 48.40 -18.13
N GLU A 2 8.18 47.78 -18.29
CA GLU A 2 6.99 48.15 -17.51
C GLU A 2 7.20 47.75 -16.05
N GLU A 3 7.29 48.73 -15.16
CA GLU A 3 7.45 48.47 -13.74
C GLU A 3 6.13 47.93 -13.16
N MET A 4 6.19 46.73 -12.58
CA MET A 4 5.01 46.12 -11.98
C MET A 4 4.60 46.91 -10.73
N LYS A 5 3.37 47.41 -10.74
CA LYS A 5 2.73 48.08 -9.60
C LYS A 5 2.92 47.26 -8.31
N ASP A 6 3.40 47.88 -7.23
CA ASP A 6 3.83 47.20 -5.98
C ASP A 6 2.84 46.16 -5.45
N SER A 7 1.54 46.43 -5.52
CA SER A 7 0.49 45.48 -5.14
C SER A 7 0.57 44.13 -5.89
N LYS A 8 0.93 44.13 -7.17
CA LYS A 8 1.14 42.90 -7.95
C LYS A 8 2.40 42.16 -7.52
N LYS A 9 3.46 42.89 -7.15
CA LYS A 9 4.72 42.31 -6.67
C LYS A 9 4.54 41.58 -5.35
N TYR A 10 3.87 42.21 -4.38
CA TYR A 10 3.57 41.58 -3.09
C TYR A 10 2.55 40.45 -3.21
N GLY A 11 1.54 40.58 -4.09
CA GLY A 11 0.59 39.50 -4.36
C GLY A 11 1.25 38.26 -4.96
N LEU A 12 2.18 38.46 -5.91
CA LEU A 12 2.97 37.37 -6.50
C LEU A 12 3.87 36.70 -5.46
N MET A 13 4.53 37.48 -4.62
CA MET A 13 5.39 36.96 -3.54
C MET A 13 4.61 36.16 -2.52
N PHE A 14 3.41 36.62 -2.13
CA PHE A 14 2.52 35.88 -1.23
C PHE A 14 2.11 34.54 -1.81
N LEU A 15 1.76 34.49 -3.11
CA LEU A 15 1.44 33.24 -3.81
C LEU A 15 2.59 32.24 -3.75
N PHE A 16 3.82 32.68 -4.04
CA PHE A 16 4.99 31.80 -4.00
C PHE A 16 5.26 31.25 -2.60
N ILE A 17 5.10 32.07 -1.55
CA ILE A 17 5.24 31.63 -0.16
C ILE A 17 4.16 30.60 0.17
N PHE A 18 2.92 30.81 -0.28
CA PHE A 18 1.82 29.86 -0.06
C PHE A 18 2.07 28.51 -0.73
N ILE A 19 2.54 28.52 -1.97
CA ILE A 19 2.90 27.31 -2.72
C ILE A 19 4.06 26.58 -2.03
N ALA A 20 5.11 27.31 -1.64
CA ALA A 20 6.25 26.73 -0.93
C ALA A 20 5.84 26.09 0.40
N ALA A 21 5.01 26.79 1.20
CA ALA A 21 4.48 26.26 2.44
C ALA A 21 3.64 24.99 2.21
N PHE A 22 2.79 24.97 1.18
CA PHE A 22 1.99 23.80 0.83
C PHE A 22 2.87 22.59 0.48
N ILE A 23 3.92 22.78 -0.32
CA ILE A 23 4.87 21.70 -0.67
C ILE A 23 5.56 21.16 0.58
N ILE A 24 6.02 22.03 1.48
CA ILE A 24 6.67 21.63 2.74
C ILE A 24 5.70 20.80 3.59
N MET A 25 4.46 21.26 3.76
CA MET A 25 3.43 20.53 4.52
C MET A 25 3.13 19.16 3.88
N ALA A 26 3.00 19.11 2.55
CA ALA A 26 2.70 17.88 1.80
C ALA A 26 3.85 16.86 1.81
N THR A 27 5.10 17.30 1.96
CA THR A 27 6.29 16.43 1.94
C THR A 27 6.82 16.06 3.32
N LEU A 28 6.78 16.99 4.28
CA LEU A 28 7.35 16.77 5.62
C LEU A 28 6.31 16.34 6.66
N LEU A 29 5.08 16.84 6.61
CA LEU A 29 4.07 16.52 7.64
C LEU A 29 3.16 15.36 7.26
N PHE A 30 2.95 15.12 5.96
CA PHE A 30 2.16 13.98 5.51
C PHE A 30 3.04 13.00 4.73
N PRO A 31 3.60 11.96 5.39
CA PRO A 31 4.43 10.98 4.71
C PRO A 31 3.53 10.01 3.93
N PHE A 32 3.02 10.43 2.77
CA PHE A 32 2.35 9.52 1.83
C PHE A 32 3.27 8.33 1.48
N TRP A 33 4.59 8.53 1.52
CA TRP A 33 5.61 7.50 1.36
C TRP A 33 5.52 6.35 2.38
N ASN A 34 4.97 6.56 3.57
CA ASN A 34 4.81 5.51 4.59
C ASN A 34 3.44 4.79 4.49
N LEU A 35 2.53 5.29 3.66
CA LEU A 35 1.20 4.70 3.47
C LEU A 35 1.16 3.78 2.24
N ILE A 36 2.08 3.94 1.29
CA ILE A 36 2.25 3.02 0.17
C ILE A 36 3.11 1.86 0.68
N ARG A 37 2.45 0.84 1.23
CA ARG A 37 3.07 -0.39 1.71
C ARG A 37 3.70 -1.14 0.54
N GLU A 38 4.85 -1.77 0.79
CA GLU A 38 5.53 -2.61 -0.18
C GLU A 38 4.70 -3.88 -0.44
N ASP A 39 4.32 -4.07 -1.70
CA ASP A 39 3.68 -5.29 -2.18
C ASP A 39 4.76 -6.36 -2.45
N VAL A 40 4.70 -7.47 -1.71
CA VAL A 40 5.63 -8.59 -1.80
C VAL A 40 4.97 -9.74 -2.56
N TYR A 41 5.75 -10.40 -3.43
CA TYR A 41 5.35 -11.59 -4.16
C TYR A 41 6.18 -12.78 -3.67
N GLU A 42 5.53 -13.82 -3.16
CA GLU A 42 6.20 -14.99 -2.60
C GLU A 42 5.48 -16.27 -3.03
N GLU A 43 6.24 -17.32 -3.31
CA GLU A 43 5.71 -18.67 -3.54
C GLU A 43 5.62 -19.40 -2.20
N VAL A 44 4.42 -19.77 -1.81
CA VAL A 44 4.15 -20.37 -0.50
C VAL A 44 3.28 -21.61 -0.64
N GLU A 45 3.42 -22.51 0.32
CA GLU A 45 2.59 -23.69 0.46
C GLU A 45 1.37 -23.41 1.34
N ILE A 46 0.21 -23.95 0.95
CA ILE A 46 -1.01 -23.83 1.75
C ILE A 46 -0.92 -24.77 2.95
N MET A 47 -0.88 -24.16 4.13
CA MET A 47 -0.74 -24.87 5.42
C MET A 47 -2.09 -25.29 6.00
N GLY A 48 -3.14 -24.50 5.75
CA GLY A 48 -4.46 -24.73 6.32
C GLY A 48 -5.59 -24.28 5.42
N LYS A 49 -6.71 -24.99 5.49
CA LYS A 49 -7.94 -24.70 4.77
C LYS A 49 -9.14 -24.91 5.69
N TRP A 50 -10.03 -23.94 5.77
CA TRP A 50 -11.28 -24.06 6.52
C TRP A 50 -12.45 -23.40 5.80
N SER A 51 -13.65 -23.98 5.97
CA SER A 51 -14.87 -23.40 5.42
C SER A 51 -15.49 -22.45 6.44
N THR A 52 -15.81 -21.24 5.99
CA THR A 52 -16.53 -20.23 6.76
C THR A 52 -17.93 -20.03 6.16
N TRP A 53 -18.81 -19.29 6.84
CA TRP A 53 -20.20 -19.04 6.39
C TRP A 53 -20.32 -18.28 5.06
N TYR A 54 -19.26 -17.63 4.59
CA TYR A 54 -19.22 -16.84 3.35
C TYR A 54 -18.25 -17.37 2.28
N GLY A 55 -17.58 -18.50 2.53
CA GLY A 55 -16.62 -19.08 1.58
C GLY A 55 -15.52 -19.90 2.25
N THR A 56 -14.60 -20.39 1.43
CA THR A 56 -13.42 -21.15 1.88
C THR A 56 -12.25 -20.22 2.14
N MET A 57 -11.60 -20.34 3.28
CA MET A 57 -10.41 -19.59 3.65
C MET A 57 -9.19 -20.51 3.69
N CYS A 58 -8.05 -20.01 3.22
CA CYS A 58 -6.76 -20.68 3.35
C CYS A 58 -5.81 -19.86 4.21
N SER A 59 -4.89 -20.53 4.89
CA SER A 59 -3.77 -19.90 5.58
C SER A 59 -2.44 -20.40 5.03
N VAL A 60 -1.51 -19.46 4.92
CA VAL A 60 -0.16 -19.64 4.40
C VAL A 60 0.83 -18.95 5.33
N ASP A 61 1.98 -19.57 5.54
CA ASP A 61 3.09 -18.95 6.24
C ASP A 61 3.94 -18.18 5.23
N THR A 62 4.34 -16.96 5.62
CA THR A 62 5.16 -16.08 4.77
C THR A 62 6.47 -15.74 5.46
N SER A 63 7.44 -15.28 4.68
CA SER A 63 8.78 -14.90 5.15
C SER A 63 8.78 -13.81 6.24
N ASP A 64 7.70 -13.05 6.40
CA ASP A 64 7.57 -12.02 7.45
C ASP A 64 7.15 -12.59 8.82
N ASN A 65 7.03 -13.91 8.96
CA ASN A 65 6.61 -14.65 10.17
C ASN A 65 5.19 -14.30 10.66
N ILE A 66 4.37 -13.68 9.81
CA ILE A 66 2.96 -13.43 10.11
C ILE A 66 2.12 -14.29 9.15
N PRO A 67 1.34 -15.27 9.67
CA PRO A 67 0.50 -16.10 8.83
C PRO A 67 -0.53 -15.24 8.09
N LYS A 68 -0.68 -15.47 6.79
CA LYS A 68 -1.63 -14.76 5.93
C LYS A 68 -2.88 -15.59 5.75
N THR A 69 -4.00 -14.90 5.61
CA THR A 69 -5.29 -15.49 5.24
C THR A 69 -5.64 -15.09 3.82
N ILE A 70 -6.16 -16.04 3.06
CA ILE A 70 -6.63 -15.87 1.68
C ILE A 70 -8.11 -16.20 1.65
N ASP A 71 -8.91 -15.26 1.17
CA ASP A 71 -10.36 -15.45 1.00
C ASP A 71 -10.68 -16.18 -0.29
N ASN A 72 -11.75 -16.98 -0.26
CA ASN A 72 -12.26 -17.76 -1.39
C ASN A 72 -11.17 -18.60 -2.10
N CYS A 73 -10.44 -19.37 -1.31
CA CYS A 73 -9.34 -20.19 -1.78
C CYS A 73 -9.84 -21.57 -2.25
N ASP A 74 -9.66 -21.85 -3.55
CA ASP A 74 -10.05 -23.12 -4.20
C ASP A 74 -8.92 -24.18 -4.22
N LYS A 75 -7.78 -23.87 -3.60
CA LYS A 75 -6.59 -24.72 -3.58
C LYS A 75 -6.62 -25.68 -2.40
N GLU A 76 -5.85 -26.76 -2.48
CA GLU A 76 -5.77 -27.77 -1.42
C GLU A 76 -4.55 -27.54 -0.52
N ILE A 77 -4.59 -28.13 0.68
CA ILE A 77 -3.45 -28.12 1.60
C ILE A 77 -2.28 -28.84 0.93
N GLY A 78 -1.11 -28.21 0.91
CA GLY A 78 0.08 -28.70 0.22
C GLY A 78 0.28 -28.19 -1.21
N ASP A 79 -0.69 -27.44 -1.76
CA ASP A 79 -0.49 -26.76 -3.05
C ASP A 79 0.48 -25.58 -2.89
N ILE A 80 1.38 -25.43 -3.87
CA ILE A 80 2.28 -24.27 -3.98
C ILE A 80 1.62 -23.21 -4.84
N VAL A 81 1.49 -22.00 -4.31
CA VAL A 81 0.87 -20.86 -4.98
C VAL A 81 1.73 -19.61 -4.86
N THR A 82 1.69 -18.76 -5.88
CA THR A 82 2.24 -17.42 -5.80
C THR A 82 1.21 -16.49 -5.18
N ILE A 83 1.59 -15.83 -4.10
CA ILE A 83 0.73 -14.88 -3.41
C ILE A 83 1.31 -13.47 -3.49
N LYS A 84 0.41 -12.49 -3.48
CA LYS A 84 0.72 -11.08 -3.30
C LYS A 84 0.21 -10.64 -1.94
N TYR A 85 1.06 -10.02 -1.13
CA TYR A 85 0.66 -9.46 0.15
C TYR A 85 1.41 -8.16 0.47
N GLY A 86 0.77 -7.28 1.24
CA GLY A 86 1.46 -6.12 1.80
C GLY A 86 2.26 -6.54 3.02
N LYS A 87 3.54 -6.17 3.08
CA LYS A 87 4.42 -6.42 4.24
C LYS A 87 3.75 -6.02 5.56
N ASP A 88 3.75 -6.87 6.59
CA ASP A 88 3.08 -6.63 7.89
C ASP A 88 1.53 -6.66 7.86
N LEU A 89 0.89 -7.20 6.81
CA LEU A 89 -0.56 -7.47 6.79
C LEU A 89 -0.83 -8.95 7.08
N ALA A 90 -2.05 -9.27 7.53
CA ALA A 90 -2.50 -10.65 7.73
C ALA A 90 -3.30 -11.20 6.53
N TYR A 91 -3.33 -10.48 5.42
CA TYR A 91 -4.13 -10.80 4.24
C TYR A 91 -3.24 -10.91 3.01
N ALA A 92 -3.55 -11.88 2.15
CA ALA A 92 -2.87 -12.12 0.88
C ALA A 92 -3.86 -12.51 -0.20
N GLU A 93 -3.49 -12.27 -1.45
CA GLU A 93 -4.25 -12.67 -2.64
C GLU A 93 -3.41 -13.62 -3.49
N ILE A 94 -4.04 -14.66 -4.03
CA ILE A 94 -3.38 -15.56 -4.98
C ILE A 94 -3.29 -14.83 -6.31
N VAL A 95 -2.07 -14.70 -6.81
CA VAL A 95 -1.80 -14.14 -8.14
C VAL A 95 -1.30 -15.26 -9.04
N ASN A 96 -1.97 -15.49 -10.16
CA ASN A 96 -1.41 -16.35 -11.19
C ASN A 96 -0.35 -15.56 -11.97
N PRO A 97 0.79 -16.19 -12.33
CA PRO A 97 1.81 -15.57 -13.17
C PRO A 97 1.28 -15.22 -14.57
#